data_AF-A0A0A0KTT5-F1
#
_entry.id   AF-A0A0A0KTT5-F1
#
_cell.length_a   1.000
_cell.length_b   1.000
_cell.length_c   1.000
_cell.angle_alpha   90.00
_cell.angle_beta   90.00
_cell.angle_gamma   90.00
#
_symmetry.space_group_name_H-M   'P 1'
#
loop_
_entity.id
_entity.type
_entity.pdbx_description
1 polymer ?
#
loop_
_entity_poly.entity_id
_entity_poly.type
_entity_poly.pdbx_seq_one_letter_code
_entity_poly.pdbx_strand_id
1 'polypeptide(L)'
;MADALSVIPAFVLRNLSDKLYEKRKNAALEVEGIVKQLASAGDHEKITAVINLLTNDFTMSPQANHRKGGLIGLAAATVGLSSDASQHLEQIVPPVLNSFSDQDSRVRYYACEALYNIAKIFDALCKLSADSDANVQSAAHLLDRLVKVLTYSPPLATSLKRREGKNSMFQAFSGSPWIERNTKEIGMF
;
A
#
# COMPACT_ATOMS: atom_id res chain seq x y z
N MET A 1 -7.90 10.72 -22.92
CA MET A 1 -7.82 9.64 -21.91
C MET A 1 -6.36 9.19 -21.89
N ALA A 2 -5.61 9.52 -20.83
CA ALA A 2 -4.24 9.06 -20.70
C ALA A 2 -4.23 7.54 -20.57
N ASP A 3 -3.50 6.85 -21.44
CA ASP A 3 -3.39 5.39 -21.39
C ASP A 3 -2.25 5.00 -20.44
N ALA A 4 -2.56 4.36 -19.32
CA ALA A 4 -1.57 3.90 -18.36
C ALA A 4 -0.53 2.94 -18.98
N LEU A 5 -0.90 2.22 -20.04
CA LEU A 5 0.00 1.33 -20.78
C LEU A 5 1.09 2.08 -21.55
N SER A 6 0.87 3.37 -21.84
CA SER A 6 1.87 4.26 -22.42
C SER A 6 2.85 4.81 -21.37
N VAL A 7 2.48 4.73 -20.09
CA VAL A 7 3.20 5.31 -18.96
C VAL A 7 4.08 4.28 -18.26
N ILE A 8 3.56 3.07 -18.05
CA ILE A 8 4.31 1.97 -17.42
C ILE A 8 4.84 1.02 -18.50
N PRO A 9 6.16 0.79 -18.59
CA PRO A 9 6.72 -0.17 -19.53
C PRO A 9 6.15 -1.58 -19.32
N ALA A 10 5.84 -2.29 -20.41
CA ALA A 10 5.21 -3.61 -20.35
C ALA A 10 6.02 -4.64 -19.53
N PHE A 11 7.34 -4.54 -19.50
CA PHE A 11 8.17 -5.44 -18.70
C PHE A 11 7.99 -5.22 -17.19
N VAL A 12 7.71 -3.99 -16.76
CA VAL A 12 7.41 -3.65 -15.36
C VAL A 12 6.09 -4.30 -14.96
N LEU A 13 5.05 -4.16 -15.79
CA LEU A 13 3.75 -4.80 -15.57
C LEU A 13 3.87 -6.33 -15.49
N ARG A 14 4.65 -6.92 -16.39
CA ARG A 14 4.94 -8.36 -16.34
C ARG A 14 5.64 -8.75 -15.03
N ASN A 15 6.67 -8.01 -14.64
CA ASN A 15 7.46 -8.31 -13.45
C ASN A 15 6.68 -8.09 -12.14
N LEU A 16 5.71 -7.16 -12.10
CA LEU A 16 4.78 -6.97 -10.98
C LEU A 16 3.93 -8.22 -10.71
N SER A 17 3.64 -9.03 -11.73
CA SER A 17 2.88 -10.27 -11.61
C SER A 17 3.76 -11.53 -11.45
N ASP A 18 5.08 -11.37 -11.34
CA ASP A 18 6.02 -12.51 -11.30
C ASP A 18 5.84 -13.35 -10.01
N LYS A 19 6.16 -14.64 -10.11
CA LYS A 19 6.12 -15.56 -8.96
C LYS A 19 7.13 -15.13 -7.89
N LEU A 20 8.30 -14.67 -8.31
CA LEU A 20 9.39 -14.24 -7.43
C LEU A 20 9.08 -12.87 -6.82
N TYR A 21 9.21 -12.79 -5.49
CA TYR A 21 8.99 -11.55 -4.76
C TYR A 21 9.97 -10.45 -5.17
N GLU A 22 11.26 -10.74 -5.27
CA GLU A 22 12.28 -9.75 -5.62
C GLU A 22 12.01 -9.06 -6.96
N LYS A 23 11.49 -9.80 -7.95
CA LYS A 23 11.10 -9.21 -9.24
C LYS A 23 9.91 -8.27 -9.11
N ARG A 24 8.92 -8.62 -8.29
CA ARG A 24 7.77 -7.74 -7.99
C ARG A 24 8.22 -6.48 -7.28
N LYS A 25 9.13 -6.61 -6.32
CA LYS A 25 9.71 -5.48 -5.59
C LYS A 25 10.49 -4.54 -6.50
N ASN A 26 11.36 -5.06 -7.36
CA ASN A 26 12.10 -4.24 -8.32
C ASN A 26 11.15 -3.51 -9.28
N ALA A 27 10.12 -4.19 -9.80
CA ALA A 27 9.12 -3.57 -10.64
C ALA A 27 8.32 -2.48 -9.91
N ALA A 28 8.01 -2.68 -8.62
CA ALA A 28 7.34 -1.68 -7.80
C ALA A 28 8.22 -0.44 -7.59
N LEU A 29 9.54 -0.58 -7.42
CA LEU A 29 10.46 0.56 -7.36
C LEU A 29 10.49 1.36 -8.67
N GLU A 30 10.35 0.69 -9.81
CA GLU A 30 10.20 1.37 -11.11
C GLU A 30 8.88 2.14 -11.19
N VAL A 31 7.77 1.56 -10.70
CA VAL A 31 6.48 2.27 -10.59
C VAL A 31 6.58 3.49 -9.68
N GLU A 32 7.23 3.37 -8.52
CA GLU A 32 7.49 4.50 -7.62
C GLU A 32 8.20 5.64 -8.35
N GLY A 33 9.28 5.31 -9.08
CA GLY A 33 10.05 6.28 -9.86
C GLY A 33 9.23 6.98 -10.94
N ILE A 34 8.41 6.21 -11.67
CA ILE A 34 7.50 6.75 -12.70
C ILE A 34 6.47 7.71 -12.06
N VAL A 35 5.79 7.27 -10.99
CA VAL A 35 4.77 8.08 -10.33
C VAL A 35 5.37 9.34 -9.73
N LYS A 36 6.58 9.27 -9.17
CA LYS A 36 7.32 10.43 -8.68
C LYS A 36 7.64 11.45 -9.77
N GLN A 37 8.04 10.98 -10.96
CA GLN A 37 8.26 11.87 -12.11
C GLN A 37 6.96 12.55 -12.55
N LEU A 38 5.86 11.79 -12.64
CA LEU A 38 4.55 12.34 -13.01
C LEU A 38 4.05 13.36 -11.99
N ALA A 39 4.24 13.10 -10.70
CA ALA A 39 3.88 14.03 -9.63
C ALA A 39 4.67 15.34 -9.76
N SER A 40 5.99 15.25 -9.98
CA SER A 40 6.83 16.43 -10.21
C SER A 40 6.47 17.23 -11.47
N ALA A 41 5.85 16.58 -12.46
CA ALA A 41 5.35 17.20 -13.68
C ALA A 41 3.91 17.73 -13.57
N GLY A 42 3.20 17.44 -12.47
CA GLY A 42 1.78 17.77 -12.30
C GLY A 42 0.84 16.94 -13.18
N ASP A 43 1.29 15.79 -13.68
CA ASP A 43 0.55 14.91 -14.61
C ASP A 43 -0.47 14.02 -13.87
N HIS A 44 -1.39 14.64 -13.12
CA HIS A 44 -2.36 13.94 -12.27
C HIS A 44 -3.26 12.97 -13.04
N GLU A 45 -3.61 13.26 -14.30
CA GLU A 45 -4.39 12.34 -15.14
C GLU A 45 -3.66 11.01 -15.38
N LYS A 46 -2.35 11.05 -15.61
CA LYS A 46 -1.53 9.85 -15.83
C LYS A 46 -1.35 9.07 -14.52
N ILE A 47 -1.20 9.76 -13.40
CA ILE A 47 -1.18 9.13 -12.07
C ILE A 47 -2.48 8.38 -11.81
N THR A 48 -3.63 9.01 -12.04
CA THR A 48 -4.94 8.35 -11.92
C THR A 48 -5.06 7.16 -12.86
N ALA A 49 -4.55 7.25 -14.09
CA ALA A 49 -4.52 6.11 -15.01
C ALA A 49 -3.68 4.95 -14.45
N VAL A 50 -2.50 5.21 -13.89
CA VAL A 50 -1.63 4.22 -13.24
C VAL A 50 -2.34 3.54 -12.07
N ILE A 51 -2.97 4.31 -11.18
CA ILE A 51 -3.72 3.78 -10.03
C ILE A 51 -4.89 2.90 -10.49
N ASN A 52 -5.63 3.34 -11.52
CA ASN A 52 -6.74 2.58 -12.09
C ASN A 52 -6.26 1.27 -12.72
N LEU A 53 -5.13 1.27 -13.43
CA LEU A 53 -4.54 0.05 -13.98
C LEU A 53 -4.14 -0.93 -12.86
N LEU A 54 -3.42 -0.46 -11.84
CA LEU A 54 -3.03 -1.30 -10.70
C LEU A 54 -4.25 -1.83 -9.92
N THR A 55 -5.34 -1.08 -9.91
CA THR A 55 -6.59 -1.49 -9.26
C THR A 55 -7.33 -2.54 -10.07
N ASN A 56 -7.68 -2.21 -11.32
CA ASN A 56 -8.58 -3.03 -12.12
C ASN A 56 -7.89 -4.28 -12.66
N ASP A 57 -6.64 -4.16 -13.11
CA ASP A 57 -5.94 -5.25 -13.80
C ASP A 57 -5.15 -6.14 -12.83
N PHE A 58 -4.79 -5.60 -11.65
CA PHE A 58 -3.98 -6.31 -10.66
C PHE A 58 -4.76 -6.65 -9.38
N THR A 59 -5.19 -5.69 -8.56
CA THR A 59 -5.82 -6.01 -7.26
C THR A 59 -7.14 -6.76 -7.38
N MET A 60 -7.89 -6.51 -8.46
CA MET A 60 -9.15 -7.22 -8.76
C MET A 60 -8.95 -8.47 -9.64
N SER A 61 -7.71 -8.84 -9.96
CA SER A 61 -7.41 -9.98 -10.83
C SER A 61 -7.78 -11.32 -10.18
N PRO A 62 -8.28 -12.31 -10.96
CA PRO A 62 -8.47 -13.67 -10.45
C PRO A 62 -7.14 -14.33 -10.04
N GLN A 63 -6.00 -13.86 -10.56
CA GLN A 63 -4.70 -14.45 -10.30
C GLN A 63 -4.05 -13.85 -9.04
N ALA A 64 -3.71 -14.70 -8.07
CA ALA A 64 -3.15 -14.25 -6.79
C ALA A 64 -1.83 -13.46 -6.92
N ASN A 65 -0.99 -13.79 -7.90
CA ASN A 65 0.28 -13.06 -8.10
C ASN A 65 0.05 -11.65 -8.66
N HIS A 66 -0.97 -11.47 -9.50
CA HIS A 66 -1.39 -10.15 -9.95
C HIS A 66 -1.89 -9.32 -8.76
N ARG A 67 -2.74 -9.90 -7.90
CA ARG A 67 -3.23 -9.19 -6.70
C ARG A 67 -2.10 -8.73 -5.78
N LYS A 68 -1.11 -9.61 -5.51
CA LYS A 68 0.08 -9.23 -4.73
C LYS A 68 0.89 -8.13 -5.41
N GLY A 69 1.04 -8.20 -6.74
CA GLY A 69 1.67 -7.18 -7.56
C GLY A 69 0.97 -5.83 -7.49
N GLY A 70 -0.36 -5.83 -7.57
CA GLY A 70 -1.18 -4.62 -7.45
C GLY A 70 -1.03 -3.97 -6.09
N LEU A 71 -1.02 -4.76 -5.01
CA LEU A 71 -0.85 -4.24 -3.64
C LEU A 71 0.52 -3.59 -3.42
N ILE A 72 1.60 -4.24 -3.85
CA ILE A 72 2.94 -3.63 -3.75
C ILE A 72 3.09 -2.43 -4.69
N GLY A 73 2.48 -2.47 -5.88
CA GLY A 73 2.47 -1.37 -6.84
C GLY A 73 1.70 -0.14 -6.34
N LEU A 74 0.54 -0.34 -5.69
CA LEU A 74 -0.24 0.75 -5.10
C LEU A 74 0.49 1.40 -3.92
N ALA A 75 1.15 0.59 -3.09
CA ALA A 75 2.00 1.11 -2.02
C ALA A 75 3.16 1.95 -2.60
N ALA A 76 3.86 1.43 -3.60
CA ALA A 76 4.95 2.13 -4.28
C ALA A 76 4.50 3.41 -4.97
N ALA A 77 3.34 3.40 -5.64
CA ALA A 77 2.74 4.60 -6.23
C ALA A 77 2.46 5.65 -5.14
N THR A 78 1.93 5.24 -3.98
CA THR A 78 1.69 6.16 -2.85
C THR A 78 2.98 6.79 -2.32
N VAL A 79 4.06 6.00 -2.23
CA VAL A 79 5.39 6.52 -1.85
C VAL A 79 5.89 7.53 -2.88
N GLY A 80 5.75 7.21 -4.17
CA GLY A 80 6.14 8.08 -5.28
C GLY A 80 5.41 9.42 -5.28
N LEU A 81 4.13 9.44 -4.89
CA LEU A 81 3.33 10.66 -4.78
C LEU A 81 3.79 11.60 -3.65
N SER A 82 4.39 11.07 -2.58
CA SER A 82 4.87 11.87 -1.46
C SER A 82 3.80 12.86 -0.95
N SER A 83 3.95 14.18 -1.15
CA SER A 83 2.99 15.20 -0.71
C SER A 83 1.62 15.12 -1.39
N ASP A 84 1.58 14.62 -2.64
CA ASP A 84 0.35 14.57 -3.44
C ASP A 84 -0.48 13.31 -3.16
N ALA A 85 0.01 12.45 -2.26
CA ALA A 85 -0.64 11.19 -1.93
C ALA A 85 -2.09 11.41 -1.47
N SER A 86 -2.35 12.45 -0.66
CA SER A 86 -3.67 12.74 -0.08
C SER A 86 -4.79 12.84 -1.12
N GLN A 87 -4.51 13.39 -2.29
CA GLN A 87 -5.46 13.57 -3.39
C GLN A 87 -5.89 12.25 -4.05
N HIS A 88 -5.06 11.21 -3.91
CA HIS A 88 -5.25 9.92 -4.55
C HIS A 88 -5.60 8.78 -3.57
N LEU A 89 -5.54 9.03 -2.25
CA LEU A 89 -5.82 8.01 -1.23
C LEU A 89 -7.23 7.44 -1.31
N GLU A 90 -8.23 8.26 -1.64
CA GLU A 90 -9.61 7.78 -1.80
C GLU A 90 -9.75 6.72 -2.90
N GLN A 91 -8.84 6.73 -3.89
CA GLN A 91 -8.80 5.74 -4.96
C GLN A 91 -7.93 4.53 -4.59
N ILE A 92 -6.85 4.74 -3.83
CA ILE A 92 -5.86 3.70 -3.49
C ILE A 92 -6.30 2.83 -2.31
N VAL A 93 -6.90 3.44 -1.28
CA VAL A 93 -7.25 2.74 -0.03
C VAL A 93 -8.33 1.67 -0.22
N PRO A 94 -9.46 1.92 -0.91
CA PRO A 94 -10.51 0.92 -1.06
C PRO A 94 -10.06 -0.43 -1.65
N PRO A 95 -9.27 -0.50 -2.75
CA PRO A 95 -8.81 -1.79 -3.28
C PRO A 95 -7.83 -2.51 -2.35
N VAL A 96 -7.02 -1.77 -1.58
CA VAL A 96 -6.16 -2.35 -0.54
C VAL A 96 -7.01 -2.96 0.58
N LEU A 97 -8.06 -2.26 1.05
CA LEU A 97 -8.98 -2.79 2.06
C LEU A 97 -9.75 -4.02 1.60
N ASN A 98 -10.22 -4.03 0.34
CA ASN A 98 -10.92 -5.20 -0.22
C ASN A 98 -10.05 -6.46 -0.17
N SER A 99 -8.73 -6.30 -0.31
CA SER A 99 -7.76 -7.40 -0.27
C SER A 99 -7.55 -8.02 1.12
N PHE A 100 -8.07 -7.41 2.21
CA PHE A 100 -8.04 -8.03 3.54
C PHE A 100 -8.99 -9.22 3.66
N SER A 101 -10.02 -9.28 2.83
CA SER A 101 -10.97 -10.39 2.76
C SER A 101 -10.59 -11.40 1.66
N ASP A 102 -9.39 -11.30 1.08
CA ASP A 102 -8.95 -12.20 0.04
C ASP A 102 -8.87 -13.64 0.53
N GLN A 103 -9.17 -14.59 -0.36
CA GLN A 103 -9.07 -16.02 -0.11
C GLN A 103 -7.62 -16.52 0.10
N ASP A 104 -6.62 -15.96 -0.60
CA ASP A 104 -5.19 -16.31 -0.41
C ASP A 104 -4.63 -15.55 0.81
N SER A 105 -4.14 -16.28 1.81
CA SER A 105 -3.57 -15.72 3.04
C SER A 105 -2.38 -14.79 2.78
N ARG A 106 -1.61 -15.04 1.71
CA ARG A 106 -0.49 -14.19 1.32
C ARG A 106 -1.00 -12.88 0.76
N VAL A 107 -2.07 -12.86 -0.04
CA VAL A 107 -2.65 -11.59 -0.55
C VAL A 107 -3.11 -10.73 0.63
N ARG A 108 -3.76 -11.32 1.64
CA ARG A 108 -4.10 -10.62 2.88
C ARG A 108 -2.88 -10.02 3.59
N TYR A 109 -1.76 -10.74 3.64
CA TYR A 109 -0.50 -10.22 4.18
C TYR A 109 0.01 -9.00 3.40
N TYR A 110 0.02 -9.07 2.06
CA TYR A 110 0.42 -7.93 1.22
C TYR A 110 -0.52 -6.73 1.41
N ALA A 111 -1.80 -6.96 1.70
CA ALA A 111 -2.75 -5.88 1.98
C ALA A 111 -2.40 -5.15 3.28
N CYS A 112 -2.04 -5.91 4.33
CA CYS A 112 -1.53 -5.34 5.58
C CYS A 112 -0.25 -4.53 5.37
N GLU A 113 0.71 -5.07 4.61
CA GLU A 113 1.97 -4.42 4.32
C GLU A 113 1.78 -3.13 3.50
N ALA A 114 0.96 -3.20 2.45
CA ALA A 114 0.63 -2.04 1.62
C ALA A 114 -0.03 -0.94 2.46
N LEU A 115 -1.03 -1.29 3.29
CA LEU A 115 -1.71 -0.34 4.15
C LEU A 115 -0.77 0.27 5.21
N TYR A 116 0.15 -0.51 5.77
CA TYR A 116 1.17 0.00 6.70
C TYR A 116 2.08 1.03 6.02
N ASN A 117 2.53 0.77 4.79
CA ASN A 117 3.37 1.69 4.05
C ASN A 117 2.62 2.99 3.69
N ILE A 118 1.37 2.88 3.28
CA ILE A 118 0.48 4.04 3.03
C ILE A 118 0.32 4.86 4.32
N ALA A 119 0.03 4.20 5.44
CA ALA A 119 -0.11 4.84 6.75
C ALA A 119 1.19 5.54 7.20
N LYS A 120 2.35 4.94 6.92
CA LYS A 120 3.66 5.50 7.28
C LYS A 120 3.97 6.77 6.50
N ILE A 121 3.69 6.80 5.19
CA ILE A 121 3.82 8.02 4.39
C ILE A 121 2.92 9.10 4.98
N PHE A 122 1.71 8.75 5.37
CA PHE A 122 0.76 9.70 5.92
C PHE A 122 1.16 10.23 7.31
N ASP A 123 1.64 9.38 8.21
CA ASP A 123 2.18 9.82 9.52
C ASP A 123 3.41 10.74 9.34
N ALA A 124 4.26 10.46 8.35
CA ALA A 124 5.36 11.36 8.00
C ALA A 124 4.85 12.70 7.45
N LEU A 125 3.83 12.70 6.61
CA LEU A 125 3.19 13.92 6.11
C LEU A 125 2.57 14.72 7.25
N CYS A 126 1.72 14.13 8.09
CA CYS A 126 1.10 14.81 9.24
C CYS A 126 2.11 15.36 10.24
N LYS A 127 3.26 14.71 10.42
CA LYS A 127 4.34 15.22 11.29
C LYS A 127 5.12 16.37 10.66
N LEU A 128 5.25 16.38 9.34
CA LEU A 128 5.85 17.48 8.58
C LEU A 128 4.89 18.65 8.41
N SER A 129 3.58 18.37 8.43
CA SER A 129 2.52 19.31 8.14
C SER A 129 1.70 19.55 9.43
N ALA A 130 2.12 20.51 10.27
CA ALA A 130 1.23 21.20 11.21
C ALA A 130 0.23 22.09 10.44
N ASP A 131 -0.41 21.49 9.44
CA ASP A 131 -0.94 22.19 8.28
C ASP A 131 -2.46 22.31 8.38
N SER A 132 -2.95 23.47 7.96
CA SER A 132 -4.36 23.86 8.02
C SER A 132 -5.14 23.32 6.83
N ASP A 133 -4.49 22.57 5.93
CA ASP A 133 -5.10 22.01 4.74
C ASP A 133 -6.18 20.95 5.05
N ALA A 134 -7.38 21.19 4.56
CA ALA A 134 -8.55 20.35 4.81
C ALA A 134 -8.43 18.93 4.22
N ASN A 135 -7.65 18.75 3.14
CA ASN A 135 -7.44 17.43 2.55
C ASN A 135 -6.53 16.58 3.41
N VAL A 136 -5.49 17.19 4.02
CA VAL A 136 -4.61 16.52 4.98
C VAL A 136 -5.40 16.11 6.23
N GLN A 137 -6.26 16.98 6.76
CA GLN A 137 -7.10 16.63 7.92
C GLN A 137 -8.12 15.51 7.60
N SER A 138 -8.74 15.56 6.42
CA SER A 138 -9.69 14.54 5.97
C SER A 138 -9.02 13.17 5.79
N ALA A 139 -7.82 13.15 5.21
CA ALA A 139 -7.03 11.94 5.07
C ALA A 139 -6.53 11.40 6.43
N ALA A 140 -6.26 12.27 7.41
CA ALA A 140 -5.90 11.86 8.77
C ALA A 140 -7.06 11.18 9.51
N HIS A 141 -8.27 11.73 9.36
CA HIS A 141 -9.47 11.09 9.87
C HIS A 141 -9.78 9.77 9.17
N LEU A 142 -9.55 9.68 7.85
CA LEU A 142 -9.66 8.43 7.12
C LEU A 142 -8.67 7.42 7.69
N LEU A 143 -7.40 7.78 7.88
CA LEU A 143 -6.39 6.89 8.44
C LEU A 143 -6.73 6.41 9.86
N ASP A 144 -7.19 7.30 10.74
CA ASP A 144 -7.62 6.92 12.10
C ASP A 144 -8.76 5.88 12.04
N ARG A 145 -9.71 6.05 11.12
CA ARG A 145 -10.76 5.06 10.87
C ARG A 145 -10.19 3.74 10.32
N LEU A 146 -9.21 3.78 9.42
CA LEU A 146 -8.58 2.57 8.86
C LEU A 146 -7.79 1.80 9.91
N VAL A 147 -7.03 2.49 10.75
CA VAL A 147 -6.29 1.91 11.88
C VAL A 147 -7.25 1.24 12.86
N LYS A 148 -8.40 1.88 13.13
CA LYS A 148 -9.48 1.27 13.92
C LYS A 148 -10.02 0.00 13.25
N VAL A 149 -10.25 0.00 11.94
CA VAL A 149 -10.69 -1.22 11.23
C VAL A 149 -9.65 -2.36 11.36
N LEU A 150 -8.36 -2.06 11.28
CA LEU A 150 -7.29 -3.05 11.50
C LEU A 150 -7.30 -3.61 12.93
N THR A 151 -7.56 -2.78 13.94
CA THR A 151 -7.58 -3.21 15.34
C THR A 151 -8.87 -3.95 15.73
N TYR A 152 -9.99 -3.70 15.05
CA TYR A 152 -11.29 -4.31 15.36
C TYR A 152 -11.67 -5.49 14.43
N SER A 153 -10.94 -5.74 13.33
CA SER A 153 -11.17 -6.92 12.49
C SER A 153 -10.72 -8.21 13.21
N PRO A 154 -11.60 -9.22 13.44
CA PRO A 154 -11.36 -10.35 14.35
C PRO A 154 -10.05 -11.13 14.14
N PRO A 155 -9.58 -11.42 12.91
CA PRO A 155 -8.33 -12.17 12.72
C PRO A 155 -7.08 -11.42 13.20
N LEU A 156 -7.12 -10.08 13.27
CA LEU A 156 -6.03 -9.21 13.70
C LEU A 156 -6.22 -8.74 15.15
N ALA A 157 -7.46 -8.50 15.57
CA ALA A 157 -7.84 -8.08 16.91
C ALA A 157 -7.43 -9.09 17.99
N THR A 158 -7.47 -10.40 17.72
CA THR A 158 -7.06 -11.43 18.70
C THR A 158 -5.55 -11.42 18.98
N SER A 159 -4.73 -11.02 17.99
CA SER A 159 -3.28 -10.87 18.14
C SER A 159 -2.89 -9.54 18.82
N LEU A 160 -3.72 -8.51 18.67
CA LEU A 160 -3.51 -7.18 19.26
C LEU A 160 -4.07 -7.05 20.70
N LYS A 161 -5.22 -7.67 21.01
CA LYS A 161 -5.85 -7.60 22.36
C LYS A 161 -5.07 -8.29 23.48
N ARG A 162 -4.09 -9.15 23.18
CA ARG A 162 -3.19 -9.73 24.22
C ARG A 162 -2.12 -8.75 24.72
N ARG A 163 -2.06 -7.52 24.19
CA ARG A 163 -0.92 -6.61 24.40
C ARG A 163 -1.37 -5.16 24.60
N GLU A 164 -2.47 -4.93 25.32
CA GLU A 164 -2.74 -3.60 25.89
C GLU A 164 -1.68 -3.30 26.95
N GLY A 165 -0.77 -2.39 26.63
CA GLY A 165 0.33 -1.98 27.53
C GLY A 165 1.49 -1.24 26.88
N LYS A 166 1.41 -0.83 25.60
CA LYS A 166 2.46 -0.03 24.95
C LYS A 166 1.87 1.19 24.24
N ASN A 167 2.33 2.37 24.62
CA ASN A 167 1.81 3.69 24.22
C ASN A 167 2.04 4.09 22.75
N SER A 168 2.46 3.18 21.88
CA SER A 168 2.31 3.38 20.44
C SER A 168 2.26 2.04 19.70
N MET A 169 1.34 1.96 18.73
CA MET A 169 1.20 0.83 17.82
C MET A 169 2.51 0.56 17.05
N PHE A 170 3.34 1.60 16.83
CA PHE A 170 4.67 1.51 16.23
C PHE A 170 5.63 0.56 16.96
N GLN A 171 5.55 0.46 18.29
CA GLN A 171 6.36 -0.49 19.07
C GLN A 171 5.80 -1.93 19.05
N ALA A 172 4.55 -2.13 18.63
CA ALA A 172 3.96 -3.46 18.50
C ALA A 172 4.42 -4.19 17.23
N PHE A 173 4.71 -3.43 16.16
CA PHE A 173 5.16 -3.96 14.87
C PHE A 173 6.67 -4.20 14.78
N SER A 174 7.50 -3.34 15.40
CA SER A 174 8.97 -3.38 15.28
C SER A 174 9.69 -4.52 16.02
N GLY A 175 8.96 -5.46 16.62
CA GLY A 175 9.53 -6.57 17.40
C GLY A 175 8.55 -7.74 17.56
N SER A 176 7.71 -7.98 16.55
CA SER A 176 6.68 -9.01 16.66
C SER A 176 7.23 -10.42 16.28
N PRO A 177 7.08 -11.44 17.16
CA PRO A 177 7.44 -12.82 16.84
C PRO A 177 6.64 -13.43 15.68
N TRP A 178 5.53 -12.80 15.28
CA TRP A 178 4.73 -13.21 14.14
C TRP A 178 5.35 -12.74 12.82
N ILE A 179 5.86 -11.50 12.77
CA ILE A 179 6.69 -11.03 11.65
C ILE A 179 7.99 -11.83 11.62
N GLU A 180 8.67 -12.07 12.75
CA GLU A 180 9.92 -12.86 12.81
C GLU A 180 9.74 -14.35 12.45
N ARG A 181 8.64 -15.00 12.86
CA ARG A 181 8.37 -16.40 12.46
C ARG A 181 8.04 -16.49 10.97
N ASN A 182 7.24 -15.57 10.46
CA ASN A 182 6.88 -15.57 9.05
C ASN A 182 7.98 -14.98 8.15
N THR A 183 9.00 -14.28 8.66
CA THR A 183 10.22 -13.93 7.90
C THR A 183 11.23 -15.08 7.86
N LYS A 184 11.28 -15.93 8.90
CA LYS A 184 12.13 -17.14 8.92
C LYS A 184 11.66 -18.24 7.96
N GLU A 185 10.36 -18.38 7.74
CA GLU A 185 9.80 -19.39 6.80
C GLU A 185 10.03 -19.04 5.31
N ILE A 186 10.43 -17.81 4.99
CA ILE A 186 10.68 -17.34 3.61
C ILE A 186 12.14 -16.91 3.38
N GLY A 187 13.05 -17.23 4.30
CA GLY A 187 14.50 -17.08 4.07
C GLY A 187 14.95 -15.63 3.89
N MET A 188 14.56 -14.74 4.81
CA MET A 188 15.18 -13.41 4.95
C MET A 188 15.99 -13.33 6.24
N PHE A 189 17.11 -14.06 6.25
CA PHE A 189 18.45 -13.60 6.61
C PHE A 189 19.42 -14.20 5.59
#